data_AF-A0ABD0VPZ1-F1
#
_entry.id   AF-A0ABD0VPZ1-F1
#
_cell.length_a   1.000
_cell.length_b   1.000
_cell.length_c   1.000
_cell.angle_alpha   90.00
_cell.angle_beta   90.00
_cell.angle_gamma   90.00
#
_symmetry.space_group_name_H-M   'P 1'
#
loop_
_entity.id
_entity.type
_entity.pdbx_description
1 polymer ?
#
loop_
_entity_poly.entity_id
_entity_poly.type
_entity_poly.pdbx_seq_one_letter_code
_entity_poly.pdbx_strand_id
1 'polypeptide(L)'
;MNDLCKLGINCLENVKDAEEACSAKLCAKRRFSDLTLCWSNTDSRNIDLDENVLDKIQPPKCLRNLSIERYMGASSAIWMNNVNPIFNLEKIKLTYCLKCKTLPPFGQLPFLKSLTLLNTLKVKWLESKFNGNEKSHAFPLLEVLHITKLKALEDWFEAGVAAEDGCDISVLK
;
A
#
# COMPACT_ATOMS: atom_id res chain seq x y z
N MET A 1 8.35 1.13 -28.03
CA MET A 1 8.96 1.83 -26.88
C MET A 1 7.83 2.51 -26.13
N ASN A 2 7.38 1.91 -25.02
CA ASN A 2 6.36 2.54 -24.19
C ASN A 2 7.08 3.52 -23.28
N ASP A 3 6.98 4.82 -23.57
CA ASP A 3 7.49 5.86 -22.67
C ASP A 3 6.72 5.78 -21.35
N LEU A 4 7.26 5.01 -20.39
CA LEU A 4 6.79 4.93 -19.02
C LEU A 4 7.09 6.28 -18.35
N CYS A 5 6.16 7.23 -18.42
CA CYS A 5 6.30 8.47 -17.67
C CYS A 5 6.20 8.15 -16.18
N LYS A 6 7.14 8.67 -15.40
CA LYS A 6 7.18 8.52 -13.94
C LYS A 6 6.85 9.85 -13.30
N LEU A 7 5.96 9.84 -12.33
CA LEU A 7 5.57 11.02 -11.57
C LEU A 7 5.94 10.82 -10.09
N GLY A 8 6.77 11.71 -9.56
CA GLY A 8 7.05 11.81 -8.13
C GLY A 8 6.41 13.06 -7.56
N ILE A 9 5.66 12.92 -6.48
CA ILE A 9 5.13 14.03 -5.68
C ILE A 9 5.76 13.92 -4.29
N ASN A 10 6.56 14.92 -3.95
CA ASN A 10 7.31 14.97 -2.71
C ASN A 10 6.76 16.07 -1.81
N CYS A 11 7.12 16.00 -0.53
CA CYS A 11 6.76 16.98 0.47
C CYS A 11 5.25 17.15 0.62
N LEU A 12 4.50 16.05 0.54
CA LEU A 12 3.04 16.03 0.59
C LEU A 12 2.48 16.56 1.93
N GLU A 13 3.29 16.60 2.98
CA GLU A 13 2.96 17.24 4.25
C GLU A 13 2.76 18.77 4.16
N ASN A 14 3.23 19.41 3.08
CA ASN A 14 3.11 20.85 2.87
C ASN A 14 1.86 21.24 2.06
N VAL A 15 1.08 20.27 1.61
CA VAL A 15 -0.20 20.53 0.95
C VAL A 15 -1.13 21.18 1.98
N LYS A 16 -1.74 22.32 1.63
CA LYS A 16 -2.55 23.13 2.55
C LYS A 16 -3.85 22.43 2.95
N ASP A 17 -4.48 21.77 2.00
CA ASP A 17 -5.75 21.08 2.16
C ASP A 17 -5.95 20.00 1.09
N ALA A 18 -6.98 19.18 1.27
CA ALA A 18 -7.30 18.09 0.36
C ALA A 18 -7.71 18.57 -1.05
N GLU A 19 -8.19 19.82 -1.19
CA GLU A 19 -8.58 20.38 -2.49
C GLU A 19 -7.37 20.78 -3.32
N GLU A 20 -6.29 21.27 -2.69
CA GLU A 20 -5.00 21.45 -3.35
C GLU A 20 -4.48 20.12 -3.92
N ALA A 21 -4.56 19.02 -3.15
CA ALA A 21 -4.22 17.70 -3.64
C ALA A 21 -5.10 17.26 -4.83
N CYS A 22 -6.42 17.50 -4.75
CA CYS A 22 -7.39 17.20 -5.79
C CYS A 22 -7.09 17.97 -7.10
N SER A 23 -6.58 19.20 -6.99
CA SER A 23 -6.25 20.06 -8.13
C SER A 23 -5.18 19.48 -9.06
N ALA A 24 -4.36 18.54 -8.57
CA ALA A 24 -3.38 17.81 -9.37
C ALA A 24 -4.02 16.92 -10.46
N LYS A 25 -5.31 16.58 -10.31
CA LYS A 25 -6.15 15.84 -11.26
C LYS A 25 -5.45 14.60 -11.83
N LEU A 26 -4.79 13.84 -10.96
CA LEU A 26 -3.97 12.69 -11.39
C LEU A 26 -4.80 11.63 -12.14
N CYS A 27 -6.04 11.41 -11.72
CA CYS A 27 -6.96 10.48 -12.38
C CYS A 27 -7.23 10.82 -13.87
N ALA A 28 -7.08 12.09 -14.27
CA ALA A 28 -7.28 12.54 -15.65
C ALA A 28 -6.01 12.40 -16.53
N LYS A 29 -4.84 12.17 -15.92
CA LYS A 29 -3.57 12.05 -16.65
C LYS A 29 -3.44 10.65 -17.24
N ARG A 30 -3.26 10.56 -18.56
CA ARG A 30 -3.32 9.28 -19.31
C ARG A 30 -1.96 8.67 -19.65
N ARG A 31 -0.85 9.34 -19.32
CA ARG A 31 0.47 9.03 -19.89
C ARG A 31 1.53 8.55 -18.91
N PHE A 32 1.21 8.34 -17.63
CA PHE A 32 2.18 7.87 -16.65
C PHE A 32 1.74 6.55 -16.02
N SER A 33 2.72 5.68 -15.81
CA SER A 33 2.57 4.32 -15.30
C SER A 33 3.14 4.15 -13.91
N ASP A 34 3.91 5.14 -13.44
CA ASP A 34 4.63 5.07 -12.17
C ASP A 34 4.31 6.31 -11.34
N LEU A 35 3.86 6.10 -10.10
CA LEU A 35 3.53 7.14 -9.14
C LEU A 35 4.33 6.91 -7.86
N THR A 36 5.06 7.92 -7.42
CA THR A 36 5.69 7.96 -6.11
C THR A 36 5.11 9.11 -5.30
N LEU A 37 4.58 8.80 -4.12
CA LEU A 37 4.05 9.76 -3.16
C LEU A 37 4.95 9.73 -1.92
N CYS A 38 5.56 10.87 -1.60
CA CYS A 38 6.55 10.95 -0.53
C CYS A 38 6.23 12.10 0.42
N TRP A 39 6.14 11.75 1.70
CA TRP A 39 6.10 12.70 2.81
C TRP A 39 7.50 12.85 3.40
N SER A 40 7.82 14.02 3.95
CA SER A 40 9.09 14.20 4.68
C SER A 40 9.05 13.58 6.08
N ASN A 41 10.23 13.46 6.68
CA ASN A 41 10.40 12.92 8.02
C ASN A 41 10.32 14.01 9.10
N THR A 42 9.21 14.75 9.14
CA THR A 42 8.98 15.81 10.12
C THR A 42 8.03 15.34 11.23
N ASP A 43 8.25 15.83 12.44
CA ASP A 43 7.44 15.48 13.62
C ASP A 43 6.16 16.32 13.73
N SER A 44 6.14 17.50 13.12
CA SER A 44 5.01 18.45 13.13
C SER A 44 4.04 18.23 11.96
N ARG A 45 3.48 17.03 11.84
CA ARG A 45 2.55 16.68 10.75
C ARG A 45 1.10 16.61 11.22
N ASN A 46 0.21 17.15 10.39
CA ASN A 46 -1.22 16.96 10.54
C ASN A 46 -1.61 15.61 9.90
N ILE A 47 -1.79 14.60 10.75
CA ILE A 47 -2.07 13.23 10.30
C ILE A 47 -3.41 13.14 9.57
N ASP A 48 -4.44 13.83 10.07
CA ASP A 48 -5.76 13.83 9.45
C ASP A 48 -5.70 14.47 8.05
N LEU A 49 -4.84 15.48 7.88
CA LEU A 49 -4.57 16.07 6.58
C LEU A 49 -3.84 15.10 5.65
N ASP A 50 -2.83 14.36 6.13
CA ASP A 50 -2.14 13.33 5.33
C ASP A 50 -3.13 12.29 4.79
N GLU A 51 -4.08 11.81 5.62
CA GLU A 51 -5.13 10.86 5.21
C GLU A 51 -6.00 11.46 4.09
N ASN A 52 -6.50 12.68 4.31
CA ASN A 52 -7.34 13.39 3.34
C ASN A 52 -6.61 13.68 2.02
N VAL A 53 -5.33 14.06 2.10
CA VAL A 53 -4.48 14.30 0.93
C VAL A 53 -4.29 13.00 0.15
N LEU A 54 -3.93 11.89 0.81
CA LEU A 54 -3.77 10.60 0.13
C LEU A 54 -5.08 10.17 -0.55
N ASP A 55 -6.24 10.39 0.08
CA ASP A 55 -7.56 10.09 -0.49
C ASP A 55 -7.87 10.88 -1.77
N LYS A 56 -7.45 12.14 -1.86
CA LYS A 56 -7.69 12.99 -3.03
C LYS A 56 -6.69 12.78 -4.17
N ILE A 57 -5.54 12.16 -3.90
CA ILE A 57 -4.52 11.78 -4.90
C ILE A 57 -4.93 10.45 -5.57
N GLN A 58 -6.16 10.35 -6.05
CA GLN A 58 -6.62 9.14 -6.74
C GLN A 58 -5.81 8.92 -8.04
N PRO A 59 -5.16 7.76 -8.22
CA PRO A 59 -4.34 7.51 -9.40
C PRO A 59 -5.18 7.26 -10.66
N PRO A 60 -4.61 7.45 -11.86
CA PRO A 60 -5.26 7.05 -13.11
C PRO A 60 -5.28 5.53 -13.26
N LYS A 61 -6.28 4.99 -13.95
CA LYS A 61 -6.42 3.54 -14.17
C LYS A 61 -5.25 2.90 -14.94
N CYS A 62 -4.45 3.69 -15.66
CA CYS A 62 -3.27 3.20 -16.38
C CYS A 62 -2.04 3.04 -15.49
N LEU A 63 -2.12 3.39 -14.20
CA LEU A 63 -1.04 3.22 -13.25
C LEU A 63 -0.68 1.73 -13.11
N ARG A 64 0.62 1.43 -13.19
CA ARG A 64 1.18 0.08 -13.00
C ARG A 64 2.05 -0.02 -11.75
N ASN A 65 2.75 1.05 -11.39
CA ASN A 65 3.68 1.05 -10.26
C ASN A 65 3.30 2.15 -9.26
N LEU A 66 3.12 1.78 -7.99
CA LEU A 66 2.81 2.68 -6.90
C LEU A 66 3.87 2.58 -5.80
N SER A 67 4.46 3.70 -5.42
CA SER A 67 5.32 3.83 -4.24
C SER A 67 4.74 4.88 -3.29
N ILE A 68 4.59 4.52 -2.02
CA ILE A 68 4.18 5.44 -0.95
C ILE A 68 5.25 5.39 0.14
N GLU A 69 5.79 6.55 0.49
CA GLU A 69 6.90 6.69 1.42
C GLU A 69 6.55 7.65 2.56
N ARG A 70 6.81 7.19 3.79
CA ARG A 70 6.72 7.97 5.04
C ARG A 70 5.31 8.49 5.38
N TYR A 71 4.27 7.91 4.79
CA TYR A 71 2.87 8.21 5.13
C TYR A 71 2.56 7.89 6.61
N MET A 72 2.03 8.85 7.35
CA MET A 72 1.74 8.72 8.79
C MET A 72 0.25 8.62 9.12
N GLY A 73 -0.62 8.52 8.12
CA GLY A 73 -2.02 8.17 8.35
C GLY A 73 -2.18 6.78 8.95
N ALA A 74 -3.19 6.62 9.79
CA ALA A 74 -3.58 5.34 10.34
C ALA A 74 -4.38 4.49 9.33
N SER A 75 -5.18 5.16 8.51
CA SER A 75 -6.07 4.56 7.52
C SER A 75 -5.42 4.53 6.14
N SER A 76 -5.68 3.47 5.36
CA SER A 76 -5.39 3.48 3.92
C SER A 76 -6.46 4.27 3.17
N ALA A 77 -6.09 4.85 2.02
CA ALA A 77 -7.04 5.61 1.22
C ALA A 77 -8.22 4.77 0.70
N ILE A 78 -9.39 5.40 0.54
CA ILE A 78 -10.63 4.80 0.04
C ILE A 78 -10.39 4.15 -1.33
N TRP A 79 -9.65 4.83 -2.22
CA TRP A 79 -9.35 4.30 -3.55
C TRP A 79 -8.41 3.10 -3.53
N MET A 80 -7.61 2.92 -2.46
CA MET A 80 -6.79 1.72 -2.30
C MET A 80 -7.63 0.52 -1.83
N ASN A 81 -8.67 0.77 -1.03
CA ASN A 81 -9.57 -0.27 -0.52
C ASN A 81 -10.57 -0.80 -1.57
N ASN A 82 -10.68 -0.13 -2.71
CA ASN A 82 -11.44 -0.58 -3.86
C ASN A 82 -10.47 -1.15 -4.91
N VAL A 83 -10.75 -2.32 -5.47
CA VAL A 83 -9.89 -2.93 -6.49
C VAL A 83 -9.93 -2.18 -7.82
N ASN A 84 -11.04 -1.51 -8.16
CA ASN A 84 -11.23 -0.90 -9.48
C ASN A 84 -10.21 0.21 -9.84
N PRO A 85 -9.87 1.16 -8.94
CA PRO A 85 -8.87 2.21 -9.25
C PRO A 85 -7.44 1.68 -9.39
N ILE A 86 -7.13 0.55 -8.75
CA ILE A 86 -5.78 -0.01 -8.65
C ILE A 86 -5.63 -1.35 -9.38
N PHE A 87 -6.61 -1.73 -10.19
CA PHE A 87 -6.71 -3.04 -10.84
C PHE A 87 -5.47 -3.40 -11.67
N ASN A 88 -4.88 -2.41 -12.34
CA ASN A 88 -3.73 -2.59 -13.23
C ASN A 88 -2.36 -2.49 -12.52
N LEU A 89 -2.32 -2.39 -11.19
CA LEU A 89 -1.06 -2.34 -10.46
C LEU A 89 -0.31 -3.66 -10.57
N GLU A 90 0.94 -3.55 -11.00
CA GLU A 90 1.92 -4.63 -11.08
C GLU A 90 2.93 -4.57 -9.93
N LYS A 91 3.25 -3.36 -9.44
CA LYS A 91 4.21 -3.17 -8.34
C LYS A 91 3.69 -2.21 -7.29
N ILE A 92 3.74 -2.63 -6.04
CA ILE A 92 3.40 -1.81 -4.88
C ILE A 92 4.57 -1.80 -3.91
N LYS A 93 4.98 -0.60 -3.50
CA LYS A 93 6.01 -0.38 -2.49
C LYS A 93 5.49 0.56 -1.42
N LEU A 94 5.43 0.09 -0.18
CA LEU A 94 5.12 0.90 1.00
C LEU A 94 6.35 0.94 1.90
N THR A 95 6.89 2.12 2.16
CA THR A 95 8.14 2.29 2.93
C THR A 95 7.95 3.32 4.04
N TYR A 96 8.33 2.99 5.28
CA TYR A 96 8.21 3.90 6.43
C TYR A 96 6.76 4.36 6.73
N CYS A 97 5.74 3.58 6.35
CA CYS A 97 4.34 3.87 6.67
C CYS A 97 4.00 3.39 8.09
N LEU A 98 4.60 4.03 9.10
CA LEU A 98 4.68 3.55 10.49
C LEU A 98 3.38 3.63 11.30
N LYS A 99 2.31 4.22 10.78
CA LYS A 99 1.04 4.31 11.50
C LYS A 99 -0.08 3.53 10.83
N CYS A 100 0.15 3.01 9.63
CA CYS A 100 -0.84 2.30 8.83
C CYS A 100 -1.29 1.00 9.51
N LYS A 101 -2.55 0.97 9.98
CA LYS A 101 -3.10 -0.16 10.74
C LYS A 101 -3.69 -1.25 9.85
N THR A 102 -4.16 -0.86 8.67
CA THR A 102 -4.87 -1.73 7.74
C THR A 102 -4.29 -1.60 6.36
N LEU A 103 -3.91 -2.73 5.75
CA LEU A 103 -3.59 -2.75 4.34
C LEU A 103 -4.87 -2.88 3.50
N PRO A 104 -4.85 -2.32 2.28
CA PRO A 104 -5.88 -2.59 1.29
C PRO A 104 -5.85 -4.05 0.83
N PRO A 105 -6.89 -4.54 0.13
CA PRO A 105 -7.01 -5.93 -0.30
C PRO A 105 -6.09 -6.22 -1.51
N PHE A 106 -4.78 -6.07 -1.35
CA PHE A 106 -3.80 -6.27 -2.42
C PHE A 106 -3.81 -7.69 -2.99
N GLY A 107 -4.27 -8.68 -2.22
CA GLY A 107 -4.41 -10.06 -2.69
C GLY A 107 -5.44 -10.25 -3.79
N GLN A 108 -6.36 -9.30 -3.97
CA GLN A 108 -7.35 -9.32 -5.04
C GLN A 108 -6.84 -8.71 -6.35
N LEU A 109 -5.61 -8.18 -6.37
CA LEU A 109 -5.04 -7.55 -7.55
C LEU A 109 -4.54 -8.62 -8.53
N PRO A 110 -5.13 -8.74 -9.72
CA PRO A 110 -4.85 -9.85 -10.63
C PRO A 110 -3.50 -9.72 -11.33
N PHE A 111 -2.94 -8.51 -11.41
CA PHE A 111 -1.69 -8.23 -12.13
C PHE A 111 -0.50 -7.95 -11.21
N LEU A 112 -0.68 -8.02 -9.88
CA LEU A 112 0.36 -7.67 -8.94
C LEU A 112 1.49 -8.72 -8.96
N LYS A 113 2.68 -8.30 -9.41
CA LYS A 113 3.90 -9.10 -9.49
C LYS A 113 4.87 -8.84 -8.35
N SER A 114 4.88 -7.63 -7.80
CA SER A 114 5.81 -7.25 -6.73
C SER A 114 5.08 -6.50 -5.63
N LEU A 115 5.18 -7.01 -4.40
CA LEU A 115 4.74 -6.34 -3.19
C LEU A 115 5.93 -6.15 -2.25
N THR A 116 6.21 -4.90 -1.88
CA THR A 116 7.30 -4.54 -0.98
C THR A 116 6.77 -3.73 0.19
N LEU A 117 6.93 -4.24 1.40
CA LEU A 117 6.52 -3.62 2.66
C LEU A 117 7.76 -3.47 3.56
N LEU A 118 8.27 -2.24 3.68
CA LEU A 118 9.51 -1.96 4.41
C LEU A 118 9.21 -1.03 5.58
N ASN A 119 9.51 -1.47 6.80
CA ASN A 119 9.40 -0.65 8.00
C ASN A 119 7.99 -0.04 8.13
N THR A 120 6.94 -0.85 8.00
CA THR A 120 5.54 -0.45 8.19
C THR A 120 5.03 -1.08 9.49
N LEU A 121 4.71 -0.26 10.50
CA LEU A 121 4.30 -0.75 11.82
C LEU A 121 2.78 -0.95 11.87
N LYS A 122 2.33 -1.96 12.65
CA LYS A 122 0.94 -2.22 13.02
C LYS A 122 0.00 -2.76 11.95
N VAL A 123 0.50 -3.33 10.86
CA VAL A 123 -0.39 -4.09 9.99
C VAL A 123 -0.74 -5.41 10.68
N LYS A 124 -1.97 -5.53 11.22
CA LYS A 124 -2.55 -6.83 11.58
C LYS A 124 -2.72 -7.62 10.27
N TRP A 125 -1.78 -8.53 10.01
CA TRP A 125 -1.35 -8.79 8.64
C TRP A 125 -2.16 -9.83 7.86
N LEU A 126 -2.85 -10.83 8.43
CA LEU A 126 -3.20 -11.99 7.58
C LEU A 126 -4.64 -12.50 7.46
N GLU A 127 -5.54 -12.32 8.43
CA GLU A 127 -6.63 -13.31 8.49
C GLU A 127 -7.81 -13.12 7.52
N SER A 128 -7.96 -11.98 6.82
CA SER A 128 -9.19 -11.74 6.05
C SER A 128 -9.04 -11.09 4.67
N LYS A 129 -7.83 -10.69 4.26
CA LYS A 129 -7.60 -9.98 2.99
C LYS A 129 -6.60 -10.67 2.04
N PHE A 130 -5.98 -11.77 2.48
CA PHE A 130 -5.26 -12.75 1.65
C PHE A 130 -6.14 -13.92 1.22
N ASN A 131 -7.35 -14.04 1.76
CA ASN A 131 -8.36 -14.84 1.09
C ASN A 131 -8.85 -13.97 -0.06
N GLY A 132 -8.74 -14.45 -1.30
CA GLY A 132 -9.70 -13.99 -2.29
C GLY A 132 -11.11 -14.16 -1.72
N ASN A 133 -12.11 -13.63 -2.42
CA ASN A 133 -13.44 -14.26 -2.31
C ASN A 133 -13.27 -15.80 -2.36
N GLU A 134 -14.11 -16.58 -1.68
CA GLU A 134 -13.99 -18.05 -1.46
C GLU A 134 -13.71 -18.91 -2.72
N LYS A 135 -13.63 -18.28 -3.91
CA LYS A 135 -13.37 -18.82 -5.24
C LYS A 135 -12.03 -18.38 -5.88
N SER A 136 -11.23 -17.50 -5.28
CA SER A 136 -9.98 -16.98 -5.88
C SER A 136 -8.78 -17.15 -4.96
N HIS A 137 -7.69 -17.69 -5.52
CA HIS A 137 -6.36 -17.59 -4.92
C HIS A 137 -5.99 -16.11 -4.83
N ALA A 138 -5.47 -15.68 -3.68
CA ALA A 138 -4.88 -14.35 -3.61
C ALA A 138 -3.55 -14.31 -4.35
N PHE A 139 -3.23 -13.14 -4.87
CA PHE A 139 -1.95 -12.85 -5.52
C PHE A 139 -1.63 -13.79 -6.70
N PRO A 140 -2.51 -13.88 -7.73
CA PRO A 140 -2.38 -14.88 -8.79
C PRO A 140 -1.09 -14.77 -9.63
N LEU A 141 -0.44 -13.60 -9.67
CA LEU A 141 0.77 -13.33 -10.45
C LEU A 141 1.96 -12.83 -9.60
N LEU A 142 1.91 -12.97 -8.28
CA LEU A 142 2.96 -12.41 -7.42
C LEU A 142 4.25 -13.22 -7.55
N GLU A 143 5.30 -12.56 -8.00
CA GLU A 143 6.64 -13.11 -8.18
C GLU A 143 7.57 -12.73 -7.02
N VAL A 144 7.35 -11.54 -6.44
CA VAL A 144 8.21 -10.97 -5.40
C VAL A 144 7.37 -10.47 -4.23
N LEU A 145 7.59 -11.07 -3.06
CA LEU A 145 7.11 -10.56 -1.77
C LEU A 145 8.32 -10.21 -0.91
N HIS A 146 8.53 -8.91 -0.66
CA HIS A 146 9.59 -8.43 0.21
C HIS A 146 9.00 -7.72 1.41
N ILE A 147 9.22 -8.30 2.58
CA ILE A 147 8.72 -7.79 3.86
C ILE A 147 9.88 -7.67 4.82
N THR A 148 10.11 -6.49 5.39
CA THR A 148 11.10 -6.30 6.47
C THR A 148 10.61 -5.32 7.53
N LYS A 149 11.03 -5.58 8.78
CA LYS A 149 10.73 -4.73 9.96
C LYS A 149 9.22 -4.50 10.15
N LEU A 150 8.42 -5.56 10.02
CA LEU A 150 7.02 -5.56 10.44
C LEU A 150 6.97 -5.96 11.92
N LYS A 151 7.03 -4.98 12.83
CA LYS A 151 6.93 -5.25 14.28
C LYS A 151 5.66 -6.02 14.66
N ALA A 152 4.59 -5.87 13.89
CA ALA A 152 3.35 -6.63 14.08
C ALA A 152 3.44 -8.11 13.68
N LEU A 153 4.38 -8.50 12.80
CA LEU A 153 4.69 -9.92 12.55
C LEU A 153 5.61 -10.48 13.62
N GLU A 154 6.54 -9.68 14.14
CA GLU A 154 7.36 -10.08 15.28
C GLU A 154 6.44 -10.43 16.47
N ASP A 155 5.48 -9.56 16.80
CA ASP A 155 4.47 -9.85 17.84
C ASP A 155 3.61 -11.11 17.54
N TRP A 156 3.35 -11.42 16.26
CA TRP A 156 2.54 -12.59 15.85
C TRP A 156 3.32 -13.91 15.94
N PHE A 157 4.59 -13.91 15.52
CA PHE A 157 5.46 -15.08 15.70
C PHE A 157 5.69 -15.36 17.18
N GLU A 158 5.91 -14.34 18.01
CA GLU A 158 6.05 -14.51 19.47
C GLU A 158 4.75 -15.04 20.12
N ALA A 159 3.58 -14.59 19.64
CA ALA A 159 2.29 -15.10 20.11
C ALA A 159 2.00 -16.55 19.66
N GLY A 160 2.47 -16.95 18.48
CA GLY A 160 2.38 -18.32 17.98
C GLY A 160 3.32 -19.30 18.70
N VAL A 161 4.50 -18.85 19.10
CA VAL A 161 5.47 -19.65 19.89
C VAL A 161 5.00 -19.83 21.33
N ALA A 162 4.19 -18.91 21.87
CA ALA A 162 3.52 -19.07 23.16
C ALA A 162 2.32 -20.06 23.11
N ALA A 163 1.93 -20.52 21.92
CA ALA A 163 0.91 -21.53 21.71
C ALA A 163 1.55 -22.85 21.24
N GLU A 164 2.36 -23.47 22.08
CA GLU A 164 2.68 -24.90 21.94
C GLU A 164 1.43 -25.73 22.25
N ASP A 165 0.58 -25.88 21.23
CA ASP A 165 -0.08 -27.14 20.91
C ASP A 165 -0.53 -27.11 19.44
N GLY A 166 0.35 -27.62 18.57
CA GLY A 166 0.03 -28.16 17.26
C GLY A 166 -0.64 -27.22 16.24
N CYS A 167 0.14 -26.39 15.55
CA CYS A 167 -0.25 -25.96 14.20
C CYS A 167 0.96 -26.00 13.27
N ASP A 168 1.02 -27.09 12.50
CA ASP A 168 1.96 -27.32 11.42
C ASP A 168 1.60 -26.36 10.27
N ILE A 169 2.31 -25.23 10.17
CA ILE A 169 2.12 -24.28 9.08
C ILE A 169 3.24 -24.51 8.05
N SER A 170 3.01 -25.49 7.18
CA SER A 170 3.78 -25.66 5.96
C SER A 170 3.62 -24.42 5.07
N VAL A 171 4.71 -23.67 4.94
CA VAL A 171 4.84 -22.56 3.98
C VAL A 171 4.88 -23.16 2.56
N LEU A 172 3.85 -22.93 1.77
CA LEU A 172 3.79 -23.41 0.39
C LEU A 172 4.67 -22.57 -0.54
N LYS A 173 5.38 -23.31 -1.41
CA LYS A 173 6.07 -22.87 -2.62
C LYS A 173 5.10 -22.25 -3.64
#